data_AF-A0A535CLF3-F1
#
_entry.id   AF-A0A535CLF3-F1
#
_cell.length_a   1.000
_cell.length_b   1.000
_cell.length_c   1.000
_cell.angle_alpha   90.00
_cell.angle_beta   90.00
_cell.angle_gamma   90.00
#
_symmetry.space_group_name_H-M   'P 1'
#
loop_
_entity.id
_entity.type
_entity.pdbx_description
1 polymer ?
#
loop_
_entity_poly.entity_id
_entity_poly.type
_entity_poly.pdbx_seq_one_letter_code
_entity_poly.pdbx_strand_id
1 'polypeptide(L)' 'MATVSERLKKIIVDQLGVDESEVVPNASFVEDLNADSLDLVELIMSLEEEFKV' A
#
# COMPACT_ATOMS: atom_id res chain seq x y z
N MET A 1 7.66 -17.96 -5.07
CA MET A 1 8.25 -16.62 -4.95
C MET A 1 7.10 -15.65 -4.92
N ALA A 2 6.89 -14.92 -3.81
CA ALA A 2 5.86 -13.90 -3.79
C ALA A 2 6.25 -12.81 -4.80
N THR A 3 5.31 -12.42 -5.64
CA THR A 3 5.50 -11.37 -6.63
C THR A 3 5.59 -10.00 -5.94
N VAL A 4 6.22 -9.02 -6.60
CA VAL A 4 6.30 -7.64 -6.08
C VAL A 4 4.91 -7.09 -5.76
N SER A 5 3.91 -7.41 -6.59
CA SER A 5 2.53 -6.98 -6.37
C SER A 5 1.90 -7.58 -5.11
N GLU A 6 2.20 -8.84 -4.77
CA GLU A 6 1.69 -9.47 -3.55
C GLU A 6 2.33 -8.84 -2.30
N ARG A 7 3.64 -8.56 -2.32
CA ARG A 7 4.31 -7.85 -1.22
C ARG A 7 3.77 -6.44 -1.06
N LEU A 8 3.61 -5.71 -2.17
CA LEU A 8 3.06 -4.35 -2.19
C LEU A 8 1.64 -4.32 -1.62
N LYS A 9 0.75 -5.22 -2.10
CA LYS A 9 -0.62 -5.34 -1.57
C LYS A 9 -0.63 -5.55 -0.07
N LYS A 10 0.22 -6.45 0.43
CA LYS A 10 0.27 -6.77 1.85
C LYS A 10 0.66 -5.56 2.69
N ILE A 11 1.64 -4.79 2.25
CA ILE A 11 2.08 -3.56 2.93
C ILE A 11 0.97 -2.51 2.92
N ILE A 12 0.27 -2.35 1.79
CA ILE A 12 -0.86 -1.41 1.67
C ILE A 12 -2.00 -1.81 2.63
N VAL A 13 -2.38 -3.09 2.66
CA VAL A 13 -3.41 -3.64 3.57
C VAL A 13 -3.01 -3.45 5.03
N ASP A 14 -1.77 -3.77 5.39
CA ASP A 14 -1.29 -3.69 6.77
C ASP A 14 -1.13 -2.23 7.24
N GLN A 15 -0.65 -1.34 6.37
CA GLN A 15 -0.41 0.08 6.69
C GLN A 15 -1.71 0.90 6.74
N LEU A 16 -2.59 0.73 5.75
CA LEU A 16 -3.83 1.49 5.64
C LEU A 16 -5.01 0.83 6.36
N GLY A 17 -4.85 -0.42 6.81
CA GLY A 17 -5.92 -1.15 7.50
C GLY A 17 -7.14 -1.45 6.63
N VAL A 18 -6.95 -1.52 5.31
CA VAL A 18 -7.99 -1.77 4.30
C VAL A 18 -8.04 -3.24 3.90
N ASP A 19 -9.11 -3.68 3.27
CA ASP A 19 -9.22 -5.07 2.84
C ASP A 19 -8.35 -5.34 1.58
N GLU A 20 -7.76 -6.54 1.46
CA GLU A 20 -6.94 -6.91 0.28
C GLU A 20 -7.77 -6.89 -1.02
N SER A 21 -9.09 -7.08 -0.88
CA SER A 21 -10.06 -6.98 -1.97
C SER A 21 -10.25 -5.55 -2.48
N GLU A 22 -10.03 -4.53 -1.65
CA GLU A 22 -10.11 -3.12 -2.02
C GLU A 22 -8.82 -2.63 -2.71
N VAL A 23 -7.69 -3.27 -2.41
CA VAL A 23 -6.41 -2.95 -3.05
C VAL A 23 -6.34 -3.54 -4.46
N VAL A 24 -6.93 -2.84 -5.42
CA VAL A 24 -6.89 -3.17 -6.86
C VAL A 24 -5.89 -2.27 -7.61
N PRO A 25 -5.31 -2.71 -8.75
CA PRO A 25 -4.32 -1.92 -9.49
C PRO A 25 -4.81 -0.55 -9.98
N ASN A 26 -6.14 -0.38 -10.08
CA ASN A 26 -6.78 0.87 -10.49
C ASN A 26 -7.37 1.66 -9.31
N ALA A 27 -7.17 1.20 -8.07
CA ALA A 27 -7.69 1.89 -6.89
C ALA A 27 -6.93 3.21 -6.68
N SER A 28 -7.67 4.26 -6.33
CA SER A 28 -7.13 5.51 -5.84
C SER A 28 -6.82 5.37 -4.35
N PHE A 29 -5.57 5.62 -3.96
CA PHE A 29 -5.21 5.59 -2.54
C PHE A 29 -6.02 6.59 -1.71
N VAL A 30 -6.33 7.76 -2.27
CA VAL A 30 -7.05 8.81 -1.55
C VAL A 30 -8.58 8.61 -1.60
N GLU A 31 -9.12 8.27 -2.77
CA GLU A 31 -10.58 8.19 -2.95
C GLU A 31 -11.16 6.83 -2.57
N ASP A 32 -10.47 5.73 -2.90
CA ASP A 32 -10.97 4.36 -2.64
C ASP A 32 -10.45 3.84 -1.30
N LEU A 33 -9.16 4.02 -1.00
CA LEU A 33 -8.55 3.54 0.24
C LEU A 33 -8.59 4.55 1.39
N ASN A 34 -9.16 5.74 1.16
CA ASN A 34 -9.26 6.83 2.15
C ASN A 34 -7.92 7.18 2.83
N ALA A 35 -6.80 6.95 2.14
CA ALA A 35 -5.47 7.33 2.61
C ALA A 35 -5.32 8.84 2.60
N ASP A 36 -4.87 9.41 3.71
CA ASP A 36 -4.53 10.82 3.77
C ASP A 36 -3.09 11.08 3.27
N SER A 37 -2.69 12.35 3.23
CA SER A 37 -1.34 12.73 2.78
C SER A 37 -0.23 12.21 3.70
N LEU A 38 -0.50 11.95 4.98
CA LEU A 38 0.47 11.40 5.93
C LEU A 38 0.59 9.89 5.75
N ASP A 39 -0.53 9.18 5.59
CA ASP A 39 -0.59 7.75 5.32
C ASP A 39 0.23 7.40 4.06
N LEU A 40 0.12 8.22 3.01
CA LEU A 40 0.90 8.06 1.78
C LEU A 40 2.41 8.21 2.02
N VAL A 41 2.82 9.17 2.86
CA VAL A 41 4.24 9.37 3.18
C VAL A 41 4.78 8.18 3.97
N GLU A 42 4.05 7.71 4.98
CA GLU A 42 4.44 6.53 5.76
C GLU A 42 4.46 5.25 4.92
N LEU A 43 3.50 5.10 4.01
CA LEU A 43 3.47 4.00 3.05
C LEU A 43 4.72 4.01 2.16
N ILE A 44 5.08 5.17 1.60
CA ILE A 44 6.28 5.31 0.77
C ILE A 44 7.54 4.97 1.58
N MET A 45 7.67 5.47 2.80
CA MET A 45 8.81 5.15 3.67
C MET A 45 8.93 3.65 3.94
N SER A 46 7.81 2.99 4.26
CA SER A 46 7.76 1.54 4.49
C SER A 46 8.14 0.73 3.24
N LEU A 47 7.74 1.22 2.06
CA LEU A 47 8.10 0.62 0.78
C LEU A 47 9.58 0.82 0.44
N GLU A 48 10.13 2.02 0.65
CA GLU A 48 11.56 2.30 0.47
C GLU A 48 12.41 1.39 1.36
N GLU A 49 12.03 1.19 2.63
CA GLU A 49 12.71 0.26 3.54
C GLU A 49 12.63 -1.20 3.08
N GLU A 50 11.43 -1.69 2.72
CA GLU A 50 11.20 -3.09 2.32
C GLU A 50 11.86 -3.44 0.98
N PHE A 51 11.92 -2.48 0.05
CA PHE A 51 12.52 -2.66 -1.27
C PHE A 51 13.96 -2.14 -1.35
N LYS A 52 14.48 -1.55 -0.28
CA LYS A 52 15.83 -0.96 -0.17
C LYS A 52 16.13 0.04 -1.29
N VAL A 53 15.16 0.90 -1.58
CA VAL A 53 15.28 1.99 -2.56
C VAL A 53 15.81 3.25 -1.90
#